data_AF-A0A509LCS8-F1
#
_entry.id   AF-A0A509LCS8-F1
#
_cell.length_a   1.000
_cell.length_b   1.000
_cell.length_c   1.000
_cell.angle_alpha   90.00
_cell.angle_beta   90.00
_cell.angle_gamma   90.00
#
_symmetry.space_group_name_H-M   'P 1'
#
loop_
_entity.id
_entity.type
_entity.pdbx_description
1 polymer ?
#
loop_
_entity_poly.entity_id
_entity_poly.type
_entity_poly.pdbx_seq_one_letter_code
_entity_poly.pdbx_strand_id
1 'polypeptide(L)'
;MYHNKTMNTKNKKNILIITPPMTSPAMPSFISAFAAGCLCHADINAVLYDANLDFFVSSIFPTDFFKSASFYDPEQYLIAVNRMNDLLAPGLINDNHNQVFTSFCHEKLDRKLEKLSPEVILLALDSENQILAVNIIVCHIKTVLPDIKMIVLKNTSSTGNNTPVADHTFTLENPDSFFQWINSTWKQSCHYKDVEPDFSIFPLKDYLTPELILPLKASFLKDTSSFWDLVSRLKNKYDAKGFLFEDHLLSFDFFLEKREQTDLFFSVQAGMEDLGRAGFLNESQKLSCSEIPLIQWKSPEKKGSLETKMLWDLSRQGIWNHVKLTEKTHNTIKNDLIKFISLNPNIVHSYENENTSGPYGKTDFNDMDASLQPYSIVTPLPGEPFWKCLFDPVHLLLYLKRHGKDNLFCLRADKTKKRLISLGSDIEFFFKKPDDLPSAFFDEICKMVEAGGSVDTKFVRYNLERAYLIGYAMENGMIVGNSSLKHPRETFIQRLNTITGLNFSHFVERGYTSVRPEYRALGVGARLLKGLTKRAGHYKIFSIISEDNTATHKIAIKNKTKKIAVYYSEKAGKKLGVWMPEQMIDKNWEFKI
;
A
#
# COMPACT_ATOMS: atom_id res chain seq x y z
N MET A 1 -53.37 2.38 3.45
CA MET A 1 -53.75 3.36 4.49
C MET A 1 -53.18 2.89 5.83
N TYR A 2 -52.00 3.37 6.22
CA TYR A 2 -51.47 3.15 7.56
C TYR A 2 -52.05 4.23 8.48
N HIS A 3 -52.81 3.82 9.50
CA HIS A 3 -53.23 4.71 10.58
C HIS A 3 -51.98 5.18 11.35
N ASN A 4 -51.62 6.45 11.19
CA ASN A 4 -50.62 7.14 12.01
C ASN A 4 -51.14 7.23 13.45
N LYS A 5 -50.92 6.18 14.22
CA LYS A 5 -51.04 6.19 15.67
C LYS A 5 -49.89 7.08 16.17
N THR A 6 -50.21 8.30 16.61
CA THR A 6 -49.29 9.18 17.33
C THR A 6 -48.84 8.47 18.60
N MET A 7 -47.76 7.69 18.51
CA MET A 7 -47.12 7.07 19.66
C MET A 7 -46.58 8.17 20.56
N ASN A 8 -46.92 8.06 21.84
CA ASN A 8 -46.50 8.97 22.90
C ASN A 8 -44.97 8.97 22.99
N THR A 9 -44.31 10.01 22.48
CA THR A 9 -42.84 10.14 22.38
C THR A 9 -42.13 10.29 23.72
N LYS A 10 -42.85 10.27 24.85
CA LYS A 10 -42.35 10.68 26.17
C LYS A 10 -41.35 9.73 26.85
N ASN A 11 -41.10 8.51 26.35
CA ASN A 11 -40.26 7.52 27.05
C ASN A 11 -39.12 6.91 26.20
N LYS A 12 -38.71 7.54 25.09
CA LYS A 12 -37.57 7.00 24.34
C LYS A 12 -36.27 7.24 25.10
N LYS A 13 -35.44 6.20 25.20
CA LYS A 13 -34.11 6.34 25.81
C LYS A 13 -33.17 7.04 24.85
N ASN A 14 -32.53 8.11 25.30
CA ASN A 14 -31.57 8.86 24.50
C ASN A 14 -30.19 8.22 24.62
N ILE A 15 -29.62 7.81 23.48
CA ILE A 15 -28.26 7.28 23.41
C ILE A 15 -27.45 8.17 22.50
N LEU A 16 -26.29 8.62 23.00
CA LEU A 16 -25.33 9.35 22.19
C LEU A 16 -24.21 8.42 21.76
N ILE A 17 -24.13 8.12 20.46
CA ILE A 17 -22.99 7.44 19.85
C ILE A 17 -21.96 8.51 19.51
N ILE A 18 -20.73 8.35 19.97
CA ILE A 18 -19.63 9.26 19.68
C ILE A 18 -18.58 8.48 18.88
N THR A 19 -18.23 9.01 17.71
CA THR A 19 -17.04 8.60 16.97
C THR A 19 -15.88 9.48 17.45
N PRO A 20 -14.99 8.99 18.33
CA PRO A 20 -13.84 9.76 18.83
C PRO A 20 -12.94 10.17 17.66
N PRO A 21 -12.21 11.29 17.76
CA PRO A 21 -11.24 11.65 16.73
C PRO A 21 -10.32 10.50 16.36
N MET A 22 -10.46 10.12 15.09
CA MET A 22 -9.55 9.30 14.35
C MET A 22 -8.47 10.22 13.80
N THR A 23 -7.90 9.72 12.73
CA THR A 23 -6.76 10.21 12.03
C THR A 23 -7.30 10.58 10.63
N SER A 24 -8.13 9.71 10.04
CA SER A 24 -8.98 9.95 8.87
C SER A 24 -10.35 10.64 9.07
N PRO A 25 -10.71 11.84 8.56
CA PRO A 25 -12.13 12.17 8.31
C PRO A 25 -12.55 11.81 6.86
N ALA A 26 -11.87 10.81 6.26
CA ALA A 26 -12.08 10.42 4.86
C ALA A 26 -13.28 9.50 4.66
N MET A 27 -13.67 8.74 5.70
CA MET A 27 -14.82 7.85 5.70
C MET A 27 -15.49 7.76 7.09
N PRO A 28 -16.78 7.41 7.16
CA PRO A 28 -17.48 7.17 8.42
C PRO A 28 -16.95 5.94 9.16
N SER A 29 -17.21 5.90 10.47
CA SER A 29 -16.91 4.75 11.34
C SER A 29 -17.86 3.59 11.09
N PHE A 30 -17.33 2.42 10.71
CA PHE A 30 -18.15 1.21 10.60
C PHE A 30 -18.76 0.83 11.95
N ILE A 31 -18.00 0.94 13.04
CA ILE A 31 -18.48 0.55 14.37
C ILE A 31 -19.65 1.42 14.81
N SER A 32 -19.58 2.73 14.54
CA SER A 32 -20.65 3.66 14.86
C SER A 32 -21.91 3.36 14.02
N ALA A 33 -21.75 3.05 12.73
CA ALA A 33 -22.86 2.65 11.86
C ALA A 33 -23.48 1.32 12.28
N PHE A 34 -22.65 0.35 12.69
CA PHE A 34 -23.11 -0.92 13.22
C PHE A 34 -23.89 -0.72 14.53
N ALA A 35 -23.36 0.05 15.47
CA ALA A 35 -24.05 0.39 16.72
C ALA A 35 -25.38 1.11 16.44
N ALA A 36 -25.41 2.05 15.50
CA ALA A 36 -26.63 2.71 15.05
C ALA A 36 -27.68 1.71 14.55
N GLY A 37 -27.25 0.76 13.70
CA GLY A 37 -28.10 -0.33 13.23
C GLY A 37 -28.69 -1.17 14.36
N CYS A 38 -27.87 -1.53 15.36
CA CYS A 38 -28.34 -2.26 16.56
C CYS A 38 -29.38 -1.48 17.38
N LEU A 39 -29.32 -0.15 17.33
CA LEU A 39 -30.12 0.74 18.16
C LEU A 39 -31.33 1.32 17.43
N CYS A 40 -31.59 0.93 16.17
CA CYS A 40 -32.65 1.46 15.30
C CYS A 40 -34.09 1.02 15.69
N HIS A 41 -34.34 0.70 16.96
CA HIS A 41 -35.63 0.23 17.46
C HIS A 41 -36.53 1.38 17.94
N ALA A 42 -37.86 1.14 17.95
CA ALA A 42 -38.86 2.16 18.21
C ALA A 42 -38.69 2.92 19.54
N ASP A 43 -38.12 2.27 20.56
CA ASP A 43 -37.99 2.80 21.93
C ASP A 43 -36.63 3.46 22.24
N ILE A 44 -35.71 3.46 21.28
CA ILE A 44 -34.38 4.06 21.43
C ILE A 44 -34.26 5.25 20.48
N ASN A 45 -33.75 6.36 21.00
CA ASN A 45 -33.35 7.51 20.22
C ASN A 45 -31.82 7.58 20.18
N ALA A 46 -31.23 6.88 19.20
CA ALA A 46 -29.80 6.94 18.96
C ALA A 46 -29.44 8.18 18.15
N VAL A 47 -28.54 9.00 18.67
CA VAL A 47 -28.00 10.18 18.01
C VAL A 47 -26.50 9.99 17.86
N LEU A 48 -25.98 10.22 16.65
CA LEU A 48 -24.55 10.21 16.40
C LEU A 48 -23.95 11.61 16.56
N TYR A 49 -22.81 11.67 17.23
CA TYR A 49 -21.88 12.78 17.17
C TYR A 49 -20.54 12.27 16.64
N ASP A 50 -20.26 12.59 15.37
CA ASP A 50 -18.96 12.32 14.78
C ASP A 50 -17.96 13.41 15.23
N ALA A 51 -17.35 13.18 16.39
CA ALA A 51 -16.36 14.08 16.96
C ALA A 51 -15.08 14.11 16.11
N ASN A 52 -14.77 13.04 15.37
CA ASN A 52 -13.67 13.00 14.42
C ASN A 52 -13.87 14.02 13.30
N LEU A 53 -15.01 13.96 12.63
CA LEU A 53 -15.29 14.88 11.54
C LEU A 53 -15.38 16.34 12.04
N ASP A 54 -16.06 16.59 13.15
CA ASP A 54 -16.17 17.96 13.71
C ASP A 54 -14.79 18.49 14.13
N PHE A 55 -13.94 17.68 14.75
CA PHE A 55 -12.58 18.07 15.11
C PHE A 55 -11.78 18.49 13.87
N PHE A 56 -11.77 17.67 12.83
CA PHE A 56 -11.04 17.94 11.61
C PHE A 56 -11.58 19.16 10.85
N VAL A 57 -12.90 19.28 10.70
CA VAL A 57 -13.55 20.41 10.03
C VAL A 57 -13.35 21.73 10.79
N SER A 58 -13.47 21.71 12.12
CA SER A 58 -13.38 22.93 12.94
C SER A 58 -11.95 23.37 13.21
N SER A 59 -11.01 22.43 13.35
CA SER A 59 -9.69 22.70 13.94
C SER A 59 -8.54 22.57 12.95
N ILE A 60 -8.71 21.84 11.84
CA ILE A 60 -7.56 21.43 10.99
C ILE A 60 -7.75 21.81 9.52
N PHE A 61 -8.96 21.69 8.96
CA PHE A 61 -9.15 21.72 7.51
C PHE A 61 -9.91 22.96 6.98
N PRO A 62 -9.41 23.60 5.91
CA PRO A 62 -10.30 24.31 4.99
C PRO A 62 -11.09 23.25 4.20
N THR A 63 -12.36 23.08 4.57
CA THR A 63 -13.28 22.05 4.04
C THR A 63 -13.37 22.02 2.52
N ASP A 64 -13.17 23.17 1.87
CA ASP A 64 -13.40 23.34 0.44
C ASP A 64 -12.36 22.59 -0.40
N PHE A 65 -11.14 22.42 0.09
CA PHE A 65 -10.09 21.75 -0.68
C PHE A 65 -10.41 20.27 -0.94
N PHE A 66 -10.70 19.52 0.12
CA PHE A 66 -10.87 18.05 0.05
C PHE A 66 -12.14 17.62 -0.69
N LYS A 67 -13.11 18.52 -0.84
CA LYS A 67 -14.34 18.26 -1.61
C LYS A 67 -14.26 18.76 -3.05
N SER A 68 -13.19 19.46 -3.41
CA SER A 68 -13.02 20.03 -4.75
C SER A 68 -12.24 19.10 -5.67
N ALA A 69 -12.24 19.43 -6.97
CA ALA A 69 -11.37 18.80 -7.94
C ALA A 69 -9.87 18.92 -7.58
N SER A 70 -9.49 19.94 -6.78
CA SER A 70 -8.12 20.15 -6.31
C SER A 70 -7.64 19.03 -5.37
N PHE A 71 -8.55 18.25 -4.76
CA PHE A 71 -8.17 17.05 -4.01
C PHE A 71 -7.34 16.09 -4.85
N TYR A 72 -7.65 15.98 -6.15
CA TYR A 72 -6.96 15.08 -7.08
C TYR A 72 -5.69 15.67 -7.69
N ASP A 73 -5.38 16.94 -7.41
CA ASP A 73 -4.10 17.53 -7.78
C ASP A 73 -3.06 17.12 -6.71
N PRO A 74 -2.05 16.28 -7.06
CA PRO A 74 -1.15 15.75 -6.04
C PRO A 74 -0.25 16.84 -5.42
N GLU A 75 -0.01 17.97 -6.09
CA GLU A 75 0.81 19.07 -5.56
C GLU A 75 0.00 19.89 -4.55
N GLN A 76 -1.26 20.20 -4.88
CA GLN A 76 -2.17 20.85 -3.92
C GLN A 76 -2.43 19.95 -2.70
N TYR A 77 -2.60 18.65 -2.93
CA TYR A 77 -2.76 17.69 -1.84
C TYR A 77 -1.52 17.64 -0.95
N LEU A 78 -0.30 17.64 -1.52
CA LEU A 78 0.95 17.72 -0.76
C LEU A 78 1.02 18.99 0.10
N ILE A 79 0.61 20.14 -0.42
CA ILE A 79 0.55 21.41 0.32
C ILE A 79 -0.42 21.30 1.50
N ALA A 80 -1.63 20.79 1.27
CA ALA A 80 -2.64 20.58 2.30
C ALA A 80 -2.14 19.63 3.39
N VAL A 81 -1.52 18.52 2.99
CA VAL A 81 -0.90 17.52 3.88
C VAL A 81 0.22 18.11 4.73
N ASN A 82 1.11 18.91 4.16
CA ASN A 82 2.19 19.52 4.93
C ASN A 82 1.64 20.47 5.98
N ARG A 83 0.64 21.29 5.62
CA ARG A 83 -0.06 22.16 6.57
C ARG A 83 -0.73 21.35 7.69
N MET A 84 -1.35 20.22 7.37
CA MET A 84 -1.89 19.32 8.39
C MET A 84 -0.82 18.79 9.33
N ASN A 85 0.32 18.33 8.82
CA ASN A 85 1.39 17.82 9.66
C ASN A 85 1.97 18.91 10.56
N ASP A 86 2.06 20.15 10.08
CA ASP A 86 2.49 21.30 10.88
C ASP A 86 1.50 21.58 12.02
N LEU A 87 0.19 21.44 11.74
CA LEU A 87 -0.88 21.59 12.75
C LEU A 87 -0.96 20.41 13.71
N LEU A 88 -0.70 19.19 13.25
CA LEU A 88 -0.82 17.92 13.98
C LEU A 88 0.52 17.43 14.57
N ALA A 89 1.56 18.26 14.54
CA ALA A 89 2.89 17.85 14.94
C ALA A 89 2.89 17.18 16.33
N PRO A 90 3.81 16.23 16.60
CA PRO A 90 3.75 15.27 17.73
C PRO A 90 3.53 15.83 19.15
N GLY A 91 3.62 17.16 19.34
CA GLY A 91 3.35 17.83 20.61
C GLY A 91 1.88 17.90 21.02
N LEU A 92 0.91 17.56 20.15
CA LEU A 92 -0.51 17.67 20.49
C LEU A 92 -1.04 16.53 21.34
N ILE A 93 -0.47 15.33 21.25
CA ILE A 93 -1.08 14.12 21.83
C ILE A 93 -0.25 13.55 23.01
N ASN A 94 0.98 13.99 23.24
CA ASN A 94 1.77 13.52 24.38
C ASN A 94 1.49 14.33 25.68
N ASP A 95 0.62 13.73 26.50
CA ASP A 95 0.45 13.75 27.97
C ASP A 95 0.36 15.04 28.80
N ASN A 96 0.67 16.26 28.33
CA ASN A 96 0.47 17.46 29.20
C ASN A 96 -0.06 18.72 28.51
N HIS A 97 -0.22 18.73 27.18
CA HIS A 97 -0.61 19.93 26.44
C HIS A 97 -1.64 19.69 25.33
N ASN A 98 -2.59 18.77 25.52
CA ASN A 98 -3.68 18.60 24.54
C ASN A 98 -4.78 19.67 24.70
N GLN A 99 -4.37 20.93 24.88
CA GLN A 99 -5.26 22.07 25.08
C GLN A 99 -6.27 22.20 23.93
N VAL A 100 -5.86 21.86 22.71
CA VAL A 100 -6.75 21.89 21.53
C VAL A 100 -7.87 20.88 21.68
N PHE A 101 -7.56 19.62 22.03
CA PHE A 101 -8.59 18.60 22.14
C PHE A 101 -9.47 18.78 23.39
N THR A 102 -8.89 19.18 24.51
CA THR A 102 -9.67 19.54 25.71
C THR A 102 -10.59 20.72 25.44
N SER A 103 -10.12 21.77 24.76
CA SER A 103 -10.97 22.90 24.36
C SER A 103 -12.08 22.46 23.41
N PHE A 104 -11.78 21.57 22.46
CA PHE A 104 -12.78 20.97 21.59
C PHE A 104 -13.88 20.24 22.38
N CYS A 105 -13.52 19.46 23.40
CA CYS A 105 -14.50 18.81 24.28
C CYS A 105 -15.39 19.86 25.00
N HIS A 106 -14.79 20.87 25.62
CA HIS A 106 -15.56 21.93 26.30
C HIS A 106 -16.48 22.71 25.35
N GLU A 107 -16.02 23.07 24.16
CA GLU A 107 -16.79 23.96 23.27
C GLU A 107 -17.87 23.22 22.48
N LYS A 108 -17.61 21.97 22.09
CA LYS A 108 -18.45 21.23 21.15
C LYS A 108 -19.20 20.11 21.83
N LEU A 109 -18.51 19.28 22.61
CA LEU A 109 -19.11 18.11 23.24
C LEU A 109 -20.10 18.53 24.34
N ASP A 110 -19.77 19.51 25.18
CA ASP A 110 -20.68 19.99 26.25
C ASP A 110 -22.02 20.46 25.67
N ARG A 111 -21.99 21.27 24.61
CA ARG A 111 -23.20 21.73 23.92
C ARG A 111 -24.05 20.58 23.38
N LYS A 112 -23.42 19.49 22.93
CA LYS A 112 -24.12 18.28 22.47
C LYS A 112 -24.74 17.51 23.63
N LEU A 113 -24.00 17.35 24.73
CA LEU A 113 -24.47 16.67 25.95
C LEU A 113 -25.68 17.40 26.54
N GLU A 114 -25.59 18.73 26.70
CA GLU A 114 -26.69 19.57 27.20
C GLU A 114 -27.95 19.43 26.33
N LYS A 115 -27.78 19.54 25.01
CA LYS A 115 -28.90 19.50 24.07
C LYS A 115 -29.60 18.14 24.04
N LEU A 116 -28.84 17.05 24.14
CA LEU A 116 -29.37 15.70 23.96
C LEU A 116 -29.80 15.04 25.27
N SER A 117 -29.18 15.42 26.39
CA SER A 117 -29.37 14.80 27.70
C SER A 117 -29.37 13.27 27.62
N PRO A 118 -28.26 12.66 27.13
CA PRO A 118 -28.21 11.21 26.92
C PRO A 118 -28.32 10.45 28.26
N GLU A 119 -28.90 9.27 28.24
CA GLU A 119 -28.89 8.31 29.36
C GLU A 119 -27.69 7.35 29.29
N VAL A 120 -27.20 7.12 28.07
CA VAL A 120 -26.07 6.25 27.77
C VAL A 120 -25.23 6.90 26.69
N ILE A 121 -23.91 6.80 26.83
CA ILE A 121 -22.96 7.24 25.82
C ILE A 121 -22.15 6.02 25.35
N LEU A 122 -22.13 5.84 24.02
CA LEU A 122 -21.38 4.77 23.36
C LEU A 122 -20.24 5.38 22.56
N LEU A 123 -19.01 5.02 22.89
CA LEU A 123 -17.79 5.40 22.18
C LEU A 123 -17.39 4.28 21.22
N ALA A 124 -17.35 4.59 19.93
CA ALA A 124 -16.95 3.65 18.88
C ALA A 124 -15.45 3.75 18.59
N LEU A 125 -14.69 2.73 18.96
CA LEU A 125 -13.24 2.66 18.82
C LEU A 125 -12.85 1.80 17.60
N ASP A 126 -12.72 2.43 16.44
CA ASP A 126 -12.33 1.80 15.17
C ASP A 126 -10.85 1.37 15.15
N SER A 127 -9.97 2.12 15.83
CA SER A 127 -8.52 1.88 15.87
C SER A 127 -7.94 2.11 17.28
N GLU A 128 -6.85 1.40 17.61
CA GLU A 128 -6.12 1.60 18.86
C GLU A 128 -5.55 3.02 19.00
N ASN A 129 -5.26 3.69 17.88
CA ASN A 129 -4.80 5.08 17.90
C ASN A 129 -5.82 6.07 18.50
N GLN A 130 -7.09 5.67 18.61
CA GLN A 130 -8.13 6.49 19.23
C GLN A 130 -8.21 6.32 20.77
N ILE A 131 -7.49 5.36 21.37
CA ILE A 131 -7.63 5.04 22.81
C ILE A 131 -7.40 6.27 23.68
N LEU A 132 -6.40 7.10 23.36
CA LEU A 132 -6.14 8.31 24.12
C LEU A 132 -7.25 9.35 23.97
N ALA A 133 -7.76 9.57 22.75
CA ALA A 133 -8.89 10.47 22.51
C ALA A 133 -10.14 9.98 23.26
N VAL A 134 -10.40 8.67 23.26
CA VAL A 134 -11.45 8.02 24.04
C VAL A 134 -11.27 8.30 25.52
N ASN A 135 -10.08 8.08 26.09
CA ASN A 135 -9.83 8.31 27.50
C ASN A 135 -10.05 9.78 27.90
N ILE A 136 -9.60 10.73 27.07
CA ILE A 136 -9.85 12.16 27.31
C ILE A 136 -11.36 12.47 27.26
N ILE A 137 -12.08 11.94 26.27
CA ILE A 137 -13.55 12.11 26.17
C ILE A 137 -14.26 11.51 27.38
N VAL A 138 -13.89 10.30 27.81
CA VAL A 138 -14.47 9.66 29.01
C VAL A 138 -14.22 10.53 30.24
N CYS A 139 -12.97 10.92 30.52
CA CYS A 139 -12.62 11.71 31.69
C CYS A 139 -13.39 13.04 31.71
N HIS A 140 -13.49 13.69 30.55
CA HIS A 140 -14.25 14.92 30.38
C HIS A 140 -15.74 14.71 30.70
N ILE A 141 -16.36 13.72 30.05
CA ILE A 141 -17.78 13.39 30.24
C ILE A 141 -18.08 13.02 31.70
N LYS A 142 -17.27 12.17 32.33
CA LYS A 142 -17.46 11.76 33.73
C LYS A 142 -17.27 12.92 34.71
N THR A 143 -16.55 13.96 34.32
CA THR A 143 -16.46 15.19 35.12
C THR A 143 -17.77 15.98 35.06
N VAL A 144 -18.40 16.06 33.88
CA VAL A 144 -19.65 16.82 33.68
C VAL A 144 -20.90 16.01 34.13
N LEU A 145 -20.89 14.71 33.90
CA LEU A 145 -21.98 13.76 34.17
C LEU A 145 -21.44 12.50 34.88
N PRO A 146 -21.14 12.54 36.19
CA PRO A 146 -20.49 11.43 36.90
C PRO A 146 -21.21 10.09 36.80
N ASP A 147 -22.55 10.13 36.81
CA ASP A 147 -23.41 8.95 36.84
C ASP A 147 -23.77 8.41 35.44
N ILE A 148 -23.31 9.06 34.36
CA ILE A 148 -23.65 8.62 33.00
C ILE A 148 -23.02 7.27 32.70
N LYS A 149 -23.78 6.37 32.08
CA LYS A 149 -23.28 5.07 31.67
C LYS A 149 -22.46 5.19 30.39
N MET A 150 -21.19 4.81 30.48
CA MET A 150 -20.21 4.86 29.39
C MET A 150 -19.93 3.45 28.85
N ILE A 151 -20.06 3.31 27.54
CA ILE A 151 -19.80 2.06 26.82
C ILE A 151 -18.74 2.32 25.78
N VAL A 152 -17.77 1.42 25.66
CA VAL A 152 -16.82 1.40 24.55
C VAL A 152 -17.10 0.17 23.70
N LEU A 153 -17.32 0.38 22.41
CA LEU A 153 -17.42 -0.70 21.42
C LEU A 153 -16.19 -0.62 20.53
N LYS A 154 -15.34 -1.66 20.52
CA LYS A 154 -14.09 -1.69 19.76
C LYS A 154 -14.07 -2.77 18.68
N ASN A 155 -13.20 -2.58 17.69
CA ASN A 155 -13.05 -3.53 16.58
C ASN A 155 -12.51 -4.89 17.06
N THR A 156 -11.32 -4.87 17.66
CA THR A 156 -10.54 -6.06 18.01
C THR A 156 -10.23 -6.11 19.50
N SER A 157 -9.92 -7.30 19.99
CA SER A 157 -9.37 -7.49 21.33
C SER A 157 -7.93 -6.94 21.41
N SER A 158 -7.80 -5.64 21.71
CA SER A 158 -6.50 -5.05 22.03
C SER A 158 -5.82 -5.84 23.17
N THR A 159 -4.60 -6.33 22.93
CA THR A 159 -3.80 -7.09 23.91
C THR A 159 -2.97 -6.17 24.82
N GLY A 160 -2.93 -4.87 24.52
CA GLY A 160 -2.18 -3.88 25.30
C GLY A 160 -2.85 -3.45 26.60
N ASN A 161 -2.04 -2.98 27.55
CA ASN A 161 -2.47 -2.46 28.85
C ASN A 161 -3.32 -1.17 28.78
N ASN A 162 -3.43 -0.56 27.60
CA ASN A 162 -4.17 0.67 27.40
C ASN A 162 -5.63 0.35 27.08
N THR A 163 -6.38 -0.12 28.08
CA THR A 163 -7.83 -0.26 27.94
C THR A 163 -8.52 1.07 28.21
N PRO A 164 -9.50 1.47 27.38
CA PRO A 164 -10.37 2.59 27.71
C PRO A 164 -11.03 2.42 29.07
N VAL A 165 -11.03 3.48 29.88
CA VAL A 165 -11.73 3.48 31.17
C VAL A 165 -13.23 3.66 30.90
N ALA A 166 -14.02 2.59 30.89
CA ALA A 166 -15.46 2.66 30.66
C ALA A 166 -16.21 1.67 31.57
N ASP A 167 -17.52 1.90 31.77
CA ASP A 167 -18.34 1.02 32.61
C ASP A 167 -18.51 -0.35 31.94
N HIS A 168 -18.57 -0.38 30.61
CA HIS A 168 -18.52 -1.60 29.81
C HIS A 168 -17.68 -1.43 28.56
N THR A 169 -16.98 -2.50 28.18
CA THR A 169 -16.23 -2.58 26.92
C THR A 169 -16.62 -3.84 26.17
N PHE A 170 -17.03 -3.68 24.92
CA PHE A 170 -17.44 -4.76 24.02
C PHE A 170 -16.53 -4.80 22.79
N THR A 171 -16.43 -5.96 22.16
CA THR A 171 -15.66 -6.16 20.92
C THR A 171 -16.54 -6.67 19.80
N LEU A 172 -16.30 -6.20 18.57
CA LEU A 172 -16.97 -6.70 17.37
C LEU A 172 -16.49 -8.09 16.95
N GLU A 173 -15.37 -8.58 17.46
CA GLU A 173 -14.98 -10.00 17.32
C GLU A 173 -15.95 -10.94 18.06
N ASN A 174 -16.67 -10.43 19.06
CA ASN A 174 -17.68 -11.17 19.82
C ASN A 174 -18.92 -10.28 20.05
N PRO A 175 -19.70 -10.01 18.99
CA PRO A 175 -20.82 -9.07 19.06
C PRO A 175 -21.91 -9.58 20.01
N ASP A 176 -22.05 -10.89 20.21
CA ASP A 176 -23.07 -11.49 21.07
C ASP A 176 -23.11 -10.90 22.48
N SER A 177 -21.93 -10.59 23.05
CA SER A 177 -21.84 -9.94 24.37
C SER A 177 -22.50 -8.56 24.39
N PHE A 178 -22.33 -7.77 23.33
CA PHE A 178 -22.97 -6.48 23.17
C PHE A 178 -24.48 -6.64 23.00
N PHE A 179 -24.94 -7.59 22.18
CA PHE A 179 -26.38 -7.86 22.00
C PHE A 179 -27.05 -8.37 23.27
N GLN A 180 -26.41 -9.25 24.03
CA GLN A 180 -26.92 -9.71 25.32
C GLN A 180 -27.09 -8.53 26.28
N TRP A 181 -26.14 -7.60 26.28
CA TRP A 181 -26.23 -6.39 27.06
C TRP A 181 -27.38 -5.46 26.59
N ILE A 182 -27.52 -5.23 25.29
CA ILE A 182 -28.65 -4.47 24.69
C ILE A 182 -29.99 -5.10 25.10
N ASN A 183 -30.12 -6.41 24.89
CA ASN A 183 -31.33 -7.17 25.14
C ASN A 183 -31.71 -7.18 26.62
N SER A 184 -30.74 -7.33 27.52
CA SER A 184 -30.99 -7.30 28.97
C SER A 184 -31.28 -5.88 29.48
N THR A 185 -30.58 -4.87 28.96
CA THR A 185 -30.72 -3.47 29.42
C THR A 185 -32.02 -2.83 28.92
N TRP A 186 -32.48 -3.20 27.73
CA TRP A 186 -33.65 -2.59 27.09
C TRP A 186 -34.80 -3.55 26.81
N LYS A 187 -34.70 -4.81 27.28
CA LYS A 187 -35.72 -5.86 27.09
C LYS A 187 -36.07 -6.08 25.61
N GLN A 188 -35.06 -6.02 24.75
CA GLN A 188 -35.20 -6.22 23.31
C GLN A 188 -34.80 -7.65 22.90
N SER A 189 -35.28 -8.08 21.74
CA SER A 189 -34.89 -9.34 21.10
C SER A 189 -34.16 -9.03 19.79
N CYS A 190 -32.93 -8.51 19.91
CA CYS A 190 -32.07 -8.21 18.77
C CYS A 190 -31.12 -9.39 18.51
N HIS A 191 -30.96 -9.77 17.24
CA HIS A 191 -29.97 -10.75 16.80
C HIS A 191 -28.96 -10.08 15.86
N TYR A 192 -27.67 -10.25 16.11
CA TYR A 192 -26.60 -9.60 15.32
C TYR A 192 -26.66 -9.93 13.83
N LYS A 193 -27.15 -11.13 13.51
CA LYS A 193 -27.28 -11.65 12.15
C LYS A 193 -28.22 -10.82 11.28
N ASP A 194 -29.09 -10.02 11.87
CA ASP A 194 -30.11 -9.27 11.15
C ASP A 194 -29.85 -7.76 11.22
N VAL A 195 -28.70 -7.35 11.77
CA VAL A 195 -28.31 -5.94 11.86
C VAL A 195 -27.52 -5.54 10.63
N GLU A 196 -28.03 -4.54 9.93
CA GLU A 196 -27.30 -3.82 8.89
C GLU A 196 -26.70 -2.53 9.45
N PRO A 197 -25.48 -2.12 9.03
CA PRO A 197 -24.92 -0.84 9.44
C PRO A 197 -25.79 0.32 8.94
N ASP A 198 -26.17 1.21 9.84
CA ASP A 198 -26.97 2.40 9.51
C ASP A 198 -26.11 3.66 9.43
N PHE A 199 -25.76 4.02 8.19
CA PHE A 199 -25.08 5.28 7.90
C PHE A 199 -26.02 6.48 7.82
N SER A 200 -27.34 6.32 7.98
CA SER A 200 -28.30 7.43 7.78
C SER A 200 -28.19 8.53 8.82
N ILE A 201 -27.65 8.23 10.00
CA ILE A 201 -27.44 9.20 11.08
C ILE A 201 -26.11 9.97 10.96
N PHE A 202 -25.30 9.65 9.95
CA PHE A 202 -24.04 10.35 9.69
C PHE A 202 -24.25 11.59 8.81
N PRO A 203 -23.45 12.65 9.01
CA PRO A 203 -23.38 13.77 8.10
C PRO A 203 -22.55 13.40 6.85
N LEU A 204 -23.02 12.45 6.03
CA LEU A 204 -22.23 11.85 4.94
C LEU A 204 -21.68 12.86 3.92
N LYS A 205 -22.35 14.00 3.73
CA LYS A 205 -21.91 15.09 2.84
C LYS A 205 -20.76 15.91 3.41
N ASP A 206 -20.48 15.75 4.70
CA ASP A 206 -19.48 16.54 5.41
C ASP A 206 -18.09 15.92 5.40
N TYR A 207 -17.98 14.61 5.11
CA TYR A 207 -16.71 13.89 4.99
C TYR A 207 -15.77 14.52 3.96
N LEU A 208 -14.47 14.45 4.25
CA LEU A 208 -13.42 15.17 3.52
C LEU A 208 -12.84 14.34 2.38
N THR A 209 -13.73 13.85 1.53
CA THR A 209 -13.40 13.17 0.27
C THR A 209 -14.35 13.66 -0.83
N PRO A 210 -13.88 13.73 -2.09
CA PRO A 210 -14.72 14.15 -3.22
C PRO A 210 -15.79 13.10 -3.58
N GLU A 211 -15.60 11.85 -3.14
CA GLU A 211 -16.51 10.75 -3.39
C GLU A 211 -16.74 9.96 -2.10
N LEU A 212 -17.99 9.62 -1.80
CA LEU A 212 -18.34 8.88 -0.59
C LEU A 212 -17.87 7.42 -0.68
N ILE A 213 -16.94 7.06 0.21
CA ILE A 213 -16.49 5.69 0.45
C ILE A 213 -17.04 5.20 1.77
N LEU A 214 -17.68 4.03 1.75
CA LEU A 214 -18.20 3.41 2.97
C LEU A 214 -17.29 2.25 3.41
N PRO A 215 -16.96 2.13 4.69
CA PRO A 215 -16.27 0.96 5.19
C PRO A 215 -17.21 -0.24 5.21
N LEU A 216 -16.66 -1.44 5.01
CA LEU A 216 -17.35 -2.71 5.15
C LEU A 216 -16.49 -3.70 5.92
N LYS A 217 -17.16 -4.61 6.65
CA LYS A 217 -16.54 -5.77 7.26
C LYS A 217 -17.13 -7.04 6.69
N ALA A 218 -16.28 -7.81 6.01
CA ALA A 218 -16.59 -9.09 5.44
C ALA A 218 -17.07 -10.10 6.49
N SER A 219 -16.54 -10.05 7.71
CA SER A 219 -16.95 -10.92 8.82
C SER A 219 -18.43 -10.79 9.23
N PHE A 220 -19.09 -9.68 8.88
CA PHE A 220 -20.50 -9.45 9.18
C PHE A 220 -21.46 -9.99 8.11
N LEU A 221 -20.92 -10.55 7.03
CA LEU A 221 -21.70 -11.04 5.91
C LEU A 221 -21.91 -12.55 6.05
N LYS A 222 -23.18 -12.99 6.00
CA LYS A 222 -23.53 -14.41 6.13
C LYS A 222 -23.06 -15.22 4.92
N ASP A 223 -23.26 -14.66 3.74
CA ASP A 223 -23.01 -15.31 2.46
C ASP A 223 -22.79 -14.30 1.33
N THR A 224 -22.49 -14.87 0.16
CA THR A 224 -22.13 -14.17 -1.06
C THR A 224 -23.25 -13.31 -1.64
N SER A 225 -24.50 -13.75 -1.54
CA SER A 225 -25.65 -13.02 -2.08
C SER A 225 -26.02 -11.87 -1.17
N SER A 226 -26.00 -12.11 0.15
CA SER A 226 -26.27 -11.10 1.16
C SER A 226 -25.33 -9.89 1.07
N PHE A 227 -24.06 -10.12 0.67
CA PHE A 227 -23.09 -9.05 0.46
C PHE A 227 -23.45 -8.11 -0.68
N TRP A 228 -23.68 -8.65 -1.88
CA TRP A 228 -23.97 -7.80 -3.04
C TRP A 228 -25.30 -7.10 -2.91
N ASP A 229 -26.26 -7.73 -2.23
CA ASP A 229 -27.52 -7.09 -1.86
C ASP A 229 -27.28 -5.91 -0.90
N LEU A 230 -26.41 -6.09 0.12
CA LEU A 230 -26.02 -5.02 1.04
C LEU A 230 -25.31 -3.88 0.29
N VAL A 231 -24.28 -4.18 -0.51
CA VAL A 231 -23.55 -3.21 -1.33
C VAL A 231 -24.50 -2.41 -2.22
N SER A 232 -25.43 -3.09 -2.89
CA SER A 232 -26.44 -2.46 -3.74
C SER A 232 -27.37 -1.55 -2.94
N ARG A 233 -27.84 -2.00 -1.76
CA ARG A 233 -28.65 -1.17 -0.85
C ARG A 233 -27.89 0.07 -0.39
N LEU A 234 -26.64 -0.09 0.06
CA LEU A 234 -25.81 1.01 0.55
C LEU A 234 -25.49 2.01 -0.57
N LYS A 235 -25.14 1.54 -1.77
CA LYS A 235 -24.97 2.37 -2.98
C LYS A 235 -26.24 3.18 -3.24
N ASN A 236 -27.39 2.52 -3.35
CA ASN A 236 -28.64 3.18 -3.71
C ASN A 236 -29.16 4.13 -2.62
N LYS A 237 -28.96 3.78 -1.33
CA LYS A 237 -29.44 4.57 -0.19
C LYS A 237 -28.58 5.81 0.07
N TYR A 238 -27.26 5.70 -0.11
CA TYR A 238 -26.31 6.74 0.29
C TYR A 238 -25.53 7.38 -0.86
N ASP A 239 -25.76 6.94 -2.11
CA ASP A 239 -24.98 7.32 -3.28
C ASP A 239 -23.46 7.04 -3.13
N ALA A 240 -23.13 5.95 -2.41
CA ALA A 240 -21.74 5.53 -2.22
C ALA A 240 -21.09 5.20 -3.56
N LYS A 241 -19.88 5.71 -3.77
CA LYS A 241 -19.11 5.48 -5.01
C LYS A 241 -18.11 4.33 -4.88
N GLY A 242 -17.74 3.97 -3.66
CA GLY A 242 -16.86 2.84 -3.43
C GLY A 242 -16.92 2.33 -1.99
N PHE A 243 -16.19 1.24 -1.76
CA PHE A 243 -16.17 0.55 -0.48
C PHE A 243 -14.74 0.17 -0.08
N LEU A 244 -14.43 0.32 1.21
CA LEU A 244 -13.16 -0.08 1.80
C LEU A 244 -13.41 -1.24 2.77
N PHE A 245 -12.79 -2.40 2.53
CA PHE A 245 -12.86 -3.51 3.46
C PHE A 245 -11.86 -3.34 4.61
N GLU A 246 -12.36 -3.41 5.84
CA GLU A 246 -11.56 -3.26 7.06
C GLU A 246 -11.03 -4.60 7.60
N ASP A 247 -11.52 -5.73 7.08
CA ASP A 247 -11.15 -7.07 7.49
C ASP A 247 -11.02 -8.03 6.29
N HIS A 248 -10.57 -9.25 6.59
CA HIS A 248 -10.30 -10.27 5.58
C HIS A 248 -11.58 -10.76 4.92
N LEU A 249 -11.56 -10.77 3.59
CA LEU A 249 -12.52 -11.55 2.82
C LEU A 249 -12.35 -13.04 3.18
N LEU A 250 -13.48 -13.73 3.42
CA LEU A 250 -13.50 -15.17 3.66
C LEU A 250 -12.96 -15.95 2.45
N SER A 251 -13.24 -15.45 1.25
CA SER A 251 -12.64 -15.90 0.00
C SER A 251 -12.60 -14.74 -0.98
N PHE A 252 -11.46 -14.54 -1.61
CA PHE A 252 -11.31 -13.54 -2.66
C PHE A 252 -12.06 -13.98 -3.95
N ASP A 253 -12.31 -15.28 -4.16
CA ASP A 253 -13.03 -15.81 -5.33
C ASP A 253 -14.46 -15.28 -5.39
N PHE A 254 -15.13 -15.27 -4.23
CA PHE A 254 -16.48 -14.77 -4.09
C PHE A 254 -16.62 -13.33 -4.62
N PHE A 255 -15.65 -12.48 -4.28
CA PHE A 255 -15.67 -11.08 -4.69
C PHE A 255 -15.59 -10.92 -6.23
N LEU A 256 -15.00 -11.90 -6.92
CA LEU A 256 -14.83 -11.87 -8.37
C LEU A 256 -16.05 -12.41 -9.13
N GLU A 257 -16.78 -13.39 -8.59
CA GLU A 257 -17.84 -14.11 -9.32
C GLU A 257 -19.09 -13.29 -9.64
N LYS A 258 -19.49 -12.35 -8.78
CA LYS A 258 -20.75 -11.58 -8.89
C LYS A 258 -20.57 -10.10 -9.26
N ARG A 259 -19.39 -9.77 -9.80
CA ARG A 259 -18.94 -8.42 -10.11
C ARG A 259 -19.56 -7.86 -11.40
N GLU A 260 -20.87 -7.99 -11.60
CA GLU A 260 -21.55 -7.36 -12.73
C GLU A 260 -21.19 -5.86 -12.77
N GLN A 261 -20.99 -5.31 -13.97
CA GLN A 261 -20.43 -3.98 -14.24
C GLN A 261 -21.02 -2.92 -13.31
N THR A 262 -20.26 -2.57 -12.27
CA THR A 262 -20.66 -1.52 -11.33
C THR A 262 -19.67 -0.39 -11.46
N ASP A 263 -20.13 0.86 -11.56
CA ASP A 263 -19.27 2.05 -11.44
C ASP A 263 -18.68 2.22 -10.01
N LEU A 264 -18.72 1.17 -9.20
CA LEU A 264 -18.17 1.12 -7.86
C LEU A 264 -16.68 0.82 -7.91
N PHE A 265 -15.97 1.13 -6.84
CA PHE A 265 -14.59 0.71 -6.67
C PHE A 265 -14.32 0.25 -5.25
N PHE A 266 -13.38 -0.69 -5.13
CA PHE A 266 -13.18 -1.45 -3.92
C PHE A 266 -11.71 -1.49 -3.51
N SER A 267 -11.47 -1.37 -2.21
CA SER A 267 -10.24 -1.85 -1.59
C SER A 267 -10.54 -3.11 -0.79
N VAL A 268 -9.93 -4.22 -1.15
CA VAL A 268 -10.15 -5.51 -0.50
C VAL A 268 -8.95 -5.90 0.36
N GLN A 269 -9.20 -6.58 1.48
CA GLN A 269 -8.16 -7.12 2.34
C GLN A 269 -8.11 -8.66 2.24
N ALA A 270 -6.91 -9.20 2.05
CA ALA A 270 -6.66 -10.62 1.82
C ALA A 270 -5.39 -11.10 2.55
N GLY A 271 -5.32 -12.38 2.92
CA GLY A 271 -4.10 -12.98 3.45
C GLY A 271 -3.12 -13.30 2.31
N MET A 272 -1.82 -13.11 2.52
CA MET A 272 -0.82 -13.57 1.54
C MET A 272 -0.76 -15.10 1.44
N GLU A 273 -1.20 -15.81 2.48
CA GLU A 273 -1.39 -17.26 2.50
C GLU A 273 -2.48 -17.75 1.53
N ASP A 274 -3.40 -16.88 1.12
CA ASP A 274 -4.45 -17.22 0.17
C ASP A 274 -3.98 -17.16 -1.29
N LEU A 275 -2.78 -16.60 -1.55
CA LEU A 275 -2.20 -16.47 -2.90
C LEU A 275 -2.06 -17.81 -3.66
N GLY A 276 -1.87 -18.92 -2.93
CA GLY A 276 -1.70 -20.26 -3.53
C GLY A 276 -2.96 -21.12 -3.58
N ARG A 277 -3.97 -20.79 -2.77
CA ARG A 277 -5.31 -21.40 -2.86
C ARG A 277 -6.10 -20.86 -4.03
N ALA A 278 -5.70 -19.66 -4.42
CA ALA A 278 -6.18 -18.90 -5.51
C ALA A 278 -5.82 -19.54 -6.88
N GLY A 279 -6.68 -20.41 -7.42
CA GLY A 279 -6.65 -20.85 -8.84
C GLY A 279 -6.99 -19.75 -9.86
N PHE A 280 -6.61 -18.50 -9.57
CA PHE A 280 -7.37 -17.26 -9.82
C PHE A 280 -7.49 -16.74 -11.25
N LEU A 281 -6.71 -17.25 -12.19
CA LEU A 281 -6.63 -16.61 -13.50
C LEU A 281 -6.49 -17.68 -14.57
N ASN A 282 -7.61 -18.35 -14.89
CA ASN A 282 -7.77 -18.81 -16.26
C ASN A 282 -7.71 -17.56 -17.17
N GLU A 283 -6.99 -17.63 -18.30
CA GLU A 283 -6.79 -16.48 -19.21
C GLU A 283 -8.11 -15.80 -19.66
N SER A 284 -9.24 -16.51 -19.53
CA SER A 284 -10.60 -16.03 -19.80
C SER A 284 -11.18 -15.08 -18.74
N GLN A 285 -10.62 -15.00 -17.54
CA GLN A 285 -11.05 -14.10 -16.46
C GLN A 285 -10.01 -13.00 -16.21
N LYS A 286 -9.51 -12.37 -17.28
CA LYS A 286 -8.80 -11.08 -17.14
C LYS A 286 -9.74 -10.10 -16.47
N LEU A 287 -9.52 -9.88 -15.18
CA LEU A 287 -10.23 -8.91 -14.39
C LEU A 287 -10.24 -7.59 -15.16
N SER A 288 -11.41 -6.99 -15.37
CA SER A 288 -11.43 -5.56 -15.69
C SER A 288 -10.92 -4.85 -14.45
N CYS A 289 -9.63 -4.50 -14.41
CA CYS A 289 -8.97 -4.03 -13.19
C CYS A 289 -9.35 -2.60 -12.79
N SER A 290 -10.31 -2.00 -13.48
CA SER A 290 -10.81 -0.65 -13.20
C SER A 290 -11.52 -0.53 -11.85
N GLU A 291 -12.15 -1.58 -11.32
CA GLU A 291 -12.99 -1.48 -10.11
C GLU A 291 -12.30 -2.00 -8.83
N ILE A 292 -11.19 -2.74 -8.91
CA ILE A 292 -10.36 -3.11 -7.73
C ILE A 292 -8.97 -2.49 -7.89
N PRO A 293 -8.85 -1.17 -7.71
CA PRO A 293 -7.55 -0.52 -7.85
C PRO A 293 -6.57 -0.88 -6.72
N LEU A 294 -7.04 -1.41 -5.58
CA LEU A 294 -6.22 -1.63 -4.37
C LEU A 294 -6.52 -2.97 -3.70
N ILE A 295 -5.47 -3.76 -3.43
CA ILE A 295 -5.53 -4.93 -2.54
C ILE A 295 -4.58 -4.72 -1.35
N GLN A 296 -5.10 -4.92 -0.14
CA GLN A 296 -4.39 -4.85 1.13
C GLN A 296 -4.06 -6.27 1.59
N TRP A 297 -2.80 -6.66 1.43
CA TRP A 297 -2.27 -7.98 1.76
C TRP A 297 -1.78 -8.03 3.20
N LYS A 298 -2.30 -8.93 4.02
CA LYS A 298 -1.73 -9.20 5.34
C LYS A 298 -0.58 -10.18 5.22
N SER A 299 0.55 -9.86 5.83
CA SER A 299 1.72 -10.73 5.86
C SER A 299 1.41 -12.08 6.52
N PRO A 300 1.99 -13.19 6.04
CA PRO A 300 1.72 -14.51 6.55
C PRO A 300 2.32 -14.68 7.95
N GLU A 301 1.56 -15.31 8.86
CA GLU A 301 2.00 -15.56 10.24
C GLU A 301 3.06 -16.67 10.32
N LYS A 302 3.04 -17.62 9.36
CA LYS A 302 3.94 -18.78 9.33
C LYS A 302 4.88 -18.74 8.14
N LYS A 303 6.08 -19.30 8.32
CA LYS A 303 7.11 -19.35 7.27
C LYS A 303 6.64 -20.29 6.15
N GLY A 304 6.38 -19.72 4.98
CA GLY A 304 6.10 -20.42 3.73
C GLY A 304 6.87 -19.80 2.58
N SER A 305 6.92 -20.47 1.43
CA SER A 305 7.43 -19.85 0.21
C SER A 305 6.50 -18.71 -0.21
N LEU A 306 7.05 -17.51 -0.37
CA LEU A 306 6.28 -16.36 -0.85
C LEU A 306 5.86 -16.59 -2.31
N GLU A 307 4.57 -16.77 -2.56
CA GLU A 307 4.03 -16.92 -3.90
C GLU A 307 3.95 -15.57 -4.62
N THR A 308 5.08 -15.13 -5.18
CA THR A 308 5.20 -13.79 -5.79
C THR A 308 4.57 -13.67 -7.18
N LYS A 309 4.25 -14.80 -7.83
CA LYS A 309 3.70 -14.81 -9.20
C LYS A 309 2.35 -14.09 -9.27
N MET A 310 1.44 -14.37 -8.35
CA MET A 310 0.12 -13.74 -8.32
C MET A 310 0.22 -12.23 -8.09
N LEU A 311 1.07 -11.77 -7.16
CA LEU A 311 1.32 -10.33 -6.97
C LEU A 311 1.82 -9.66 -8.27
N TRP A 312 2.68 -10.35 -9.02
CA TRP A 312 3.18 -9.86 -10.31
C TRP A 312 2.08 -9.78 -11.36
N ASP A 313 1.24 -10.82 -11.46
CA ASP A 313 0.12 -10.87 -12.40
C ASP A 313 -0.94 -9.80 -12.08
N LEU A 314 -1.22 -9.53 -10.80
CA LEU A 314 -2.13 -8.47 -10.35
C LEU A 314 -1.53 -7.07 -10.59
N SER A 315 -0.24 -6.87 -10.32
CA SER A 315 0.43 -5.60 -10.61
C SER A 315 0.38 -5.27 -12.11
N ARG A 316 0.64 -6.24 -12.98
CA ARG A 316 0.53 -6.08 -14.45
C ARG A 316 -0.86 -5.73 -14.93
N GLN A 317 -1.84 -6.12 -14.14
CA GLN A 317 -3.25 -5.86 -14.34
C GLN A 317 -3.64 -4.43 -13.92
N GLY A 318 -2.75 -3.67 -13.30
CA GLY A 318 -3.04 -2.30 -12.84
C GLY A 318 -3.48 -2.23 -11.39
N ILE A 319 -3.44 -3.34 -10.66
CA ILE A 319 -3.82 -3.39 -9.25
C ILE A 319 -2.65 -2.96 -8.36
N TRP A 320 -2.94 -2.10 -7.40
CA TRP A 320 -1.99 -1.68 -6.39
C TRP A 320 -1.94 -2.69 -5.24
N ASN A 321 -0.86 -3.45 -5.15
CA ASN A 321 -0.57 -4.30 -3.99
C ASN A 321 0.01 -3.46 -2.84
N HIS A 322 -0.73 -3.36 -1.73
CA HIS A 322 -0.29 -2.80 -0.46
C HIS A 322 -0.09 -3.92 0.57
N VAL A 323 1.04 -3.99 1.27
CA VAL A 323 1.31 -5.06 2.26
C VAL A 323 1.26 -4.51 3.69
N LYS A 324 0.39 -5.07 4.53
CA LYS A 324 0.32 -4.84 5.98
C LYS A 324 1.20 -5.85 6.70
N LEU A 325 2.26 -5.37 7.35
CA LEU A 325 3.14 -6.16 8.19
C LEU A 325 2.59 -6.21 9.61
N THR A 326 2.24 -7.40 10.07
CA THR A 326 1.57 -7.58 11.37
C THR A 326 2.53 -7.87 12.51
N GLU A 327 2.11 -7.58 13.75
CA GLU A 327 2.88 -7.95 14.95
C GLU A 327 3.14 -9.46 15.05
N LYS A 328 2.18 -10.26 14.56
CA LYS A 328 2.26 -11.73 14.56
C LYS A 328 3.23 -12.27 13.51
N THR A 329 3.73 -11.42 12.61
CA THR A 329 4.64 -11.86 11.56
C THR A 329 6.02 -12.11 12.13
N HIS A 330 6.50 -13.35 12.00
CA HIS A 330 7.83 -13.72 12.45
C HIS A 330 8.92 -12.81 11.82
N ASN A 331 9.87 -12.30 12.62
CA ASN A 331 10.87 -11.31 12.20
C ASN A 331 11.62 -11.69 10.92
N THR A 332 11.96 -12.97 10.73
CA THR A 332 12.64 -13.42 9.50
C THR A 332 11.75 -13.27 8.26
N ILE A 333 10.46 -13.58 8.35
CA ILE A 333 9.49 -13.41 7.27
C ILE A 333 9.31 -11.92 6.98
N LYS A 334 9.19 -11.11 8.03
CA LYS A 334 9.07 -9.66 7.91
C LYS A 334 10.28 -9.06 7.18
N ASN A 335 11.49 -9.48 7.53
CA ASN A 335 12.72 -9.03 6.87
C ASN A 335 12.79 -9.49 5.41
N ASP A 336 12.44 -10.74 5.12
CA ASP A 336 12.39 -11.27 3.76
C ASP A 336 11.36 -10.52 2.89
N LEU A 337 10.19 -10.20 3.45
CA LEU A 337 9.17 -9.38 2.80
C LEU A 337 9.64 -7.95 2.56
N ILE A 338 10.19 -7.27 3.56
CA ILE A 338 10.72 -5.91 3.40
C ILE A 338 11.78 -5.87 2.31
N LYS A 339 12.70 -6.85 2.30
CA LYS A 339 13.70 -6.99 1.25
C LYS A 339 13.07 -7.23 -0.12
N PHE A 340 12.07 -8.11 -0.21
CA PHE A 340 11.34 -8.36 -1.45
C PHE A 340 10.64 -7.09 -1.97
N ILE A 341 9.93 -6.36 -1.11
CA ILE A 341 9.20 -5.13 -1.44
C ILE A 341 10.18 -4.06 -1.92
N SER A 342 11.27 -3.84 -1.18
CA SER A 342 12.31 -2.86 -1.51
C SER A 342 12.97 -3.18 -2.85
N LEU A 343 13.16 -4.46 -3.16
CA LEU A 343 13.69 -4.89 -4.45
C LEU A 343 12.66 -4.88 -5.56
N ASN A 344 11.36 -4.91 -5.28
CA ASN A 344 10.32 -5.07 -6.29
C ASN A 344 9.13 -4.11 -6.05
N PRO A 345 9.37 -2.79 -6.01
CA PRO A 345 8.32 -1.81 -5.76
C PRO A 345 7.32 -1.74 -6.92
N ASN A 346 7.71 -2.20 -8.12
CA ASN A 346 6.81 -2.37 -9.26
C ASN A 346 5.87 -3.60 -9.13
N ILE A 347 6.01 -4.41 -8.08
CA ILE A 347 5.15 -5.56 -7.76
C ILE A 347 4.35 -5.25 -6.51
N VAL A 348 5.03 -4.89 -5.42
CA VAL A 348 4.41 -4.44 -4.17
C VAL A 348 4.71 -2.96 -4.01
N HIS A 349 3.68 -2.14 -4.17
CA HIS A 349 3.83 -0.71 -4.41
C HIS A 349 3.94 0.11 -3.12
N SER A 350 3.36 -0.41 -2.04
CA SER A 350 3.37 0.21 -0.71
C SER A 350 3.26 -0.83 0.38
N TYR A 351 3.57 -0.44 1.61
CA TYR A 351 3.42 -1.27 2.78
C TYR A 351 3.25 -0.43 4.04
N GLU A 352 2.71 -1.03 5.09
CA GLU A 352 2.60 -0.47 6.44
C GLU A 352 3.04 -1.49 7.48
N ASN A 353 3.41 -1.01 8.68
CA ASN A 353 3.79 -1.86 9.81
C ASN A 353 2.85 -1.55 10.98
N GLU A 354 2.14 -2.56 11.48
CA GLU A 354 1.18 -2.40 12.57
C GLU A 354 1.82 -1.81 13.84
N ASN A 355 3.10 -2.13 14.11
CA ASN A 355 3.79 -1.72 15.34
C ASN A 355 4.07 -0.21 15.45
N THR A 356 3.88 0.58 14.40
CA THR A 356 4.13 2.02 14.48
C THR A 356 2.89 2.72 14.98
N SER A 357 2.92 3.03 16.29
CA SER A 357 2.00 3.88 17.03
C SER A 357 2.10 5.33 16.53
N GLY A 358 1.71 5.51 15.27
CA GLY A 358 1.37 6.78 14.70
C GLY A 358 -0.05 6.68 14.19
N PRO A 359 -0.77 7.81 14.12
CA PRO A 359 -2.18 7.85 13.72
C PRO A 359 -2.51 7.18 12.36
N TYR A 360 -1.51 6.73 11.59
CA TYR A 360 -1.70 6.15 10.25
C TYR A 360 -0.69 5.06 9.90
N GLY A 361 -0.06 4.40 10.88
CA GLY A 361 1.07 3.51 10.56
C GLY A 361 2.18 4.24 9.80
N LYS A 362 2.38 5.55 10.10
CA LYS A 362 3.59 6.29 9.70
C LYS A 362 4.75 5.55 10.34
N THR A 363 5.25 4.57 9.59
CA THR A 363 6.56 4.01 9.81
C THR A 363 7.51 5.17 9.60
N ASP A 364 8.15 5.60 10.66
CA ASP A 364 9.41 6.30 10.47
C ASP A 364 10.32 5.27 9.79
N PHE A 365 10.41 5.34 8.46
CA PHE A 365 11.20 4.40 7.66
C PHE A 365 12.68 4.48 8.06
N ASN A 366 13.06 5.52 8.79
CA ASN A 366 14.37 5.69 9.40
C ASN A 366 14.68 4.60 10.44
N ASP A 367 13.68 3.94 11.02
CA ASP A 367 13.87 2.84 11.97
C ASP A 367 14.01 1.47 11.28
N MET A 368 13.82 1.40 9.96
CA MET A 368 14.12 0.16 9.24
C MET A 368 15.62 0.00 9.10
N ASP A 369 16.11 -1.18 9.46
CA ASP A 369 17.49 -1.57 9.23
C ASP A 369 17.83 -1.39 7.73
N ALA A 370 18.69 -0.41 7.46
CA ALA A 370 19.15 -0.08 6.11
C ALA A 370 19.77 -1.29 5.40
N SER A 371 20.22 -2.31 6.14
CA SER A 371 20.70 -3.58 5.60
C SER A 371 19.64 -4.37 4.84
N LEU A 372 18.35 -4.16 5.15
CA LEU A 372 17.21 -4.81 4.49
C LEU A 372 16.86 -4.15 3.15
N GLN A 373 17.41 -2.97 2.85
CA GLN A 373 17.20 -2.25 1.61
C GLN A 373 18.48 -2.28 0.78
N PRO A 374 18.63 -3.18 -0.22
CA PRO A 374 19.90 -3.35 -0.94
C PRO A 374 20.41 -2.09 -1.62
N TYR A 375 19.50 -1.17 -1.99
CA TYR A 375 19.82 0.12 -2.61
C TYR A 375 19.99 1.26 -1.59
N SER A 376 20.10 0.99 -0.29
CA SER A 376 20.44 2.02 0.71
C SER A 376 21.88 2.53 0.58
N ILE A 377 22.78 1.73 -0.03
CA ILE A 377 24.19 2.09 -0.24
C ILE A 377 24.42 3.04 -1.41
N VAL A 378 23.42 3.21 -2.28
CA VAL A 378 23.46 4.14 -3.43
C VAL A 378 22.86 5.48 -3.03
N THR A 379 23.15 6.53 -3.79
CA THR A 379 22.63 7.88 -3.47
C THR A 379 21.10 7.86 -3.45
N PRO A 380 20.41 8.39 -2.41
CA PRO A 380 18.95 8.35 -2.35
C PRO A 380 18.29 9.10 -3.53
N LEU A 381 17.16 8.59 -4.01
CA LEU A 381 16.33 9.33 -4.97
C LEU A 381 15.76 10.59 -4.30
N PRO A 382 15.54 11.68 -5.06
CA PRO A 382 14.96 12.90 -4.50
C PRO A 382 13.51 12.68 -4.07
N GLY A 383 13.14 13.28 -2.94
CA GLY A 383 11.81 13.12 -2.34
C GLY A 383 11.50 11.69 -1.90
N GLU A 384 10.27 11.46 -1.46
CA GLU A 384 9.76 10.14 -1.07
C GLU A 384 8.60 9.71 -2.00
N PRO A 385 8.27 8.41 -2.10
CA PRO A 385 7.10 7.99 -2.87
C PRO A 385 5.83 8.75 -2.45
N PHE A 386 5.10 9.32 -3.41
CA PHE A 386 3.96 10.20 -3.13
C PHE A 386 2.84 9.49 -2.34
N TRP A 387 2.68 8.18 -2.53
CA TRP A 387 1.71 7.39 -1.75
C TRP A 387 1.94 7.48 -0.23
N LYS A 388 3.16 7.78 0.24
CA LYS A 388 3.42 8.02 1.68
C LYS A 388 2.78 9.30 2.21
N CYS A 389 2.37 10.21 1.34
CA CYS A 389 1.60 11.40 1.68
C CYS A 389 0.08 11.11 1.72
N LEU A 390 -0.38 10.02 1.10
CA LEU A 390 -1.78 9.60 1.11
C LEU A 390 -2.07 8.86 2.42
N PHE A 391 -2.27 9.64 3.49
CA PHE A 391 -2.36 9.13 4.86
C PHE A 391 -3.53 8.19 5.15
N ASP A 392 -4.59 8.24 4.34
CA ASP A 392 -5.76 7.37 4.49
C ASP A 392 -5.84 6.38 3.31
N PRO A 393 -6.09 5.07 3.54
CA PRO A 393 -6.35 4.09 2.49
C PRO A 393 -7.44 4.52 1.49
N VAL A 394 -8.43 5.30 1.93
CA VAL A 394 -9.46 5.92 1.10
C VAL A 394 -8.84 6.94 0.14
N HIS A 395 -7.91 7.78 0.59
CA HIS A 395 -7.23 8.72 -0.30
C HIS A 395 -6.39 7.99 -1.33
N LEU A 396 -5.66 6.94 -0.92
CA LEU A 396 -4.91 6.08 -1.84
C LEU A 396 -5.86 5.45 -2.87
N LEU A 397 -6.98 4.91 -2.44
CA LEU A 397 -8.00 4.30 -3.30
C LEU A 397 -8.52 5.29 -4.35
N LEU A 398 -8.87 6.51 -3.93
CA LEU A 398 -9.37 7.57 -4.82
C LEU A 398 -8.31 8.05 -5.81
N TYR A 399 -7.06 8.17 -5.37
CA TYR A 399 -5.94 8.53 -6.25
C TYR A 399 -5.64 7.44 -7.27
N LEU A 400 -5.70 6.17 -6.89
CA LEU A 400 -5.53 5.07 -7.81
C LEU A 400 -6.64 5.02 -8.85
N LYS A 401 -7.89 5.24 -8.45
CA LYS A 401 -9.02 5.37 -9.36
C LYS A 401 -8.80 6.50 -10.37
N ARG A 402 -8.35 7.67 -9.90
CA ARG A 402 -8.22 8.88 -10.73
C ARG A 402 -7.01 8.84 -11.67
N HIS A 403 -5.85 8.45 -11.14
CA HIS A 403 -4.57 8.58 -11.83
C HIS A 403 -4.06 7.26 -12.39
N GLY A 404 -4.56 6.13 -11.89
CA GLY A 404 -4.04 4.81 -12.22
C GLY A 404 -2.73 4.48 -11.50
N LYS A 405 -2.45 3.18 -11.37
CA LYS A 405 -1.26 2.64 -10.69
C LYS A 405 0.05 3.17 -11.27
N ASP A 406 0.20 3.18 -12.59
CA ASP A 406 1.49 3.52 -13.23
C ASP A 406 1.88 4.98 -13.03
N ASN A 407 0.93 5.91 -13.13
CA ASN A 407 1.18 7.33 -12.85
C ASN A 407 1.51 7.53 -11.36
N LEU A 408 0.67 6.99 -10.46
CA LEU A 408 0.87 7.17 -9.02
C LEU A 408 2.19 6.57 -8.53
N PHE A 409 2.60 5.43 -9.10
CA PHE A 409 3.86 4.77 -8.78
C PHE A 409 5.09 5.64 -9.10
N CYS A 410 5.02 6.43 -10.18
CA CYS A 410 6.13 7.28 -10.61
C CYS A 410 6.20 8.61 -9.83
N LEU A 411 5.17 8.96 -9.06
CA LEU A 411 5.15 10.24 -8.32
C LEU A 411 5.96 10.15 -7.02
N ARG A 412 6.75 11.19 -6.77
CA ARG A 412 7.46 11.44 -5.52
C ARG A 412 7.16 12.82 -4.98
N ALA A 413 7.08 12.95 -3.67
CA ALA A 413 6.89 14.19 -2.94
C ALA A 413 8.22 14.72 -2.40
N ASP A 414 8.59 15.93 -2.78
CA ASP A 414 9.64 16.71 -2.12
C ASP A 414 8.96 17.64 -1.10
N LYS A 415 8.81 17.14 0.13
CA LYS A 415 8.11 17.87 1.22
C LYS A 415 8.78 19.22 1.52
N THR A 416 10.11 19.27 1.48
CA THR A 416 10.88 20.50 1.77
C THR A 416 10.63 21.56 0.72
N LYS A 417 10.65 21.20 -0.56
CA LYS A 417 10.40 22.14 -1.66
C LYS A 417 8.92 22.24 -2.04
N LYS A 418 8.04 21.50 -1.36
CA LYS A 418 6.59 21.42 -1.59
C LYS A 418 6.23 21.19 -3.06
N ARG A 419 6.93 20.28 -3.74
CA ARG A 419 6.73 19.98 -5.17
C ARG A 419 6.70 18.48 -5.43
N LEU A 420 6.14 18.11 -6.58
CA LEU A 420 6.19 16.73 -7.09
C LEU A 420 7.38 16.51 -8.01
N ILE A 421 7.83 15.25 -8.06
CA ILE A 421 8.82 14.76 -9.00
C ILE A 421 8.23 13.52 -9.66
N SER A 422 8.15 13.51 -11.00
CA SER A 422 7.69 12.34 -11.76
C SER A 422 8.89 11.56 -12.27
N LEU A 423 9.07 10.34 -11.78
CA LEU A 423 10.11 9.44 -12.25
C LEU A 423 9.89 9.02 -13.70
N GLY A 424 10.98 8.88 -14.44
CA GLY A 424 11.01 8.37 -15.80
C GLY A 424 10.59 9.34 -16.89
N SER A 425 10.33 10.60 -16.54
CA SER A 425 9.92 11.65 -17.48
C SER A 425 11.09 12.16 -18.33
N ASP A 426 12.27 12.32 -17.71
CA ASP A 426 13.42 13.04 -18.29
C ASP A 426 14.72 12.23 -18.13
N ILE A 427 14.68 10.95 -18.54
CA ILE A 427 15.86 10.07 -18.44
C ILE A 427 16.85 10.32 -19.59
N GLU A 428 18.04 10.75 -19.23
CA GLU A 428 19.20 10.91 -20.11
C GLU A 428 20.07 9.65 -20.13
N PHE A 429 20.67 9.34 -21.29
CA PHE A 429 21.47 8.12 -21.47
C PHE A 429 22.87 8.48 -21.96
N PHE A 430 23.87 8.01 -21.23
CA PHE A 430 25.28 8.28 -21.49
C PHE A 430 26.02 6.96 -21.77
N PHE A 431 27.04 7.03 -22.61
CA PHE A 431 27.87 5.90 -22.99
C PHE A 431 29.32 6.37 -23.04
N LYS A 432 30.12 6.00 -22.05
CA LYS A 432 31.47 6.53 -21.83
C LYS A 432 32.46 5.40 -21.58
N LYS A 433 33.74 5.63 -21.88
CA LYS A 433 34.80 4.74 -21.40
C LYS A 433 34.99 4.95 -19.89
N PRO A 434 35.58 3.98 -19.18
CA PRO A 434 35.87 4.12 -17.74
C PRO A 434 36.63 5.40 -17.41
N ASP A 435 37.67 5.73 -18.18
CA ASP A 435 38.53 6.90 -17.95
C ASP A 435 37.81 8.25 -18.17
N ASP A 436 36.67 8.25 -18.89
CA ASP A 436 35.88 9.45 -19.17
C ASP A 436 34.77 9.71 -18.13
N LEU A 437 34.64 8.81 -17.14
CA LEU A 437 33.65 8.93 -16.06
C LEU A 437 34.23 9.72 -14.88
N PRO A 438 33.48 10.68 -14.33
CA PRO A 438 33.80 11.24 -13.02
C PRO A 438 33.89 10.13 -11.96
N SER A 439 34.86 10.18 -11.04
CA SER A 439 35.07 9.08 -10.08
C SER A 439 33.82 8.81 -9.24
N ALA A 440 33.11 9.86 -8.81
CA ALA A 440 31.87 9.73 -8.04
C ALA A 440 30.78 8.93 -8.81
N PHE A 441 30.68 9.11 -10.13
CA PHE A 441 29.73 8.36 -10.96
C PHE A 441 30.15 6.91 -11.12
N PHE A 442 31.45 6.68 -11.27
CA PHE A 442 32.01 5.33 -11.35
C PHE A 442 31.77 4.55 -10.03
N ASP A 443 31.97 5.20 -8.89
CA ASP A 443 31.75 4.63 -7.56
C ASP A 443 30.26 4.30 -7.35
N GLU A 444 29.36 5.22 -7.74
CA GLU A 444 27.91 5.00 -7.70
C GLU A 444 27.47 3.83 -8.59
N ILE A 445 28.06 3.68 -9.79
CA ILE A 445 27.80 2.54 -10.68
C ILE A 445 28.26 1.23 -10.04
N CYS A 446 29.42 1.20 -9.38
CA CYS A 446 29.88 0.01 -8.65
C CYS A 446 28.87 -0.40 -7.56
N LYS A 447 28.46 0.57 -6.73
CA LYS A 447 27.45 0.36 -5.67
C LYS A 447 26.13 -0.14 -6.24
N MET A 448 25.66 0.42 -7.35
CA MET A 448 24.44 -0.04 -8.02
C MET A 448 24.50 -1.50 -8.50
N VAL A 449 25.66 -1.93 -9.00
CA VAL A 449 25.86 -3.31 -9.45
C VAL A 449 25.88 -4.26 -8.25
N GLU A 450 26.53 -3.87 -7.16
CA GLU A 450 26.57 -4.63 -5.90
C GLU A 450 25.18 -4.74 -5.25
N ALA A 451 24.43 -3.63 -5.19
CA ALA A 451 23.05 -3.57 -4.70
C ALA A 451 22.09 -4.47 -5.50
N GLY A 452 22.38 -4.72 -6.77
CA GLY A 452 21.62 -5.65 -7.62
C GLY A 452 21.73 -7.12 -7.19
N GLY A 453 22.71 -7.49 -6.35
CA GLY A 453 22.81 -8.78 -5.67
C GLY A 453 23.01 -10.02 -6.56
N SER A 454 23.17 -9.83 -7.88
CA SER A 454 23.18 -10.92 -8.86
C SER A 454 24.59 -11.34 -9.29
N VAL A 455 25.64 -10.69 -8.76
CA VAL A 455 27.03 -10.89 -9.18
C VAL A 455 27.98 -10.96 -7.98
N ASP A 456 29.09 -11.64 -8.20
CA ASP A 456 30.24 -11.66 -7.28
C ASP A 456 30.84 -10.26 -7.17
N THR A 457 30.66 -9.62 -6.01
CA THR A 457 31.02 -8.22 -5.76
C THR A 457 32.53 -8.00 -5.79
N LYS A 458 33.33 -9.04 -5.52
CA LYS A 458 34.80 -8.96 -5.43
C LYS A 458 35.47 -8.37 -6.66
N PHE A 459 34.91 -8.58 -7.84
CA PHE A 459 35.51 -8.17 -9.12
C PHE A 459 34.77 -7.05 -9.83
N VAL A 460 33.74 -6.44 -9.21
CA VAL A 460 32.89 -5.44 -9.88
C VAL A 460 33.72 -4.24 -10.34
N ARG A 461 34.42 -3.57 -9.41
CA ARG A 461 35.28 -2.42 -9.72
C ARG A 461 36.34 -2.75 -10.77
N TYR A 462 37.14 -3.80 -10.52
CA TYR A 462 38.21 -4.24 -11.42
C TYR A 462 37.73 -4.47 -12.87
N ASN A 463 36.57 -5.12 -13.03
CA ASN A 463 36.02 -5.40 -14.36
C ASN A 463 35.42 -4.15 -15.02
N LEU A 464 34.90 -3.20 -14.23
CA LEU A 464 34.37 -1.94 -14.75
C LEU A 464 35.49 -0.97 -15.16
N GLU A 465 36.60 -0.90 -14.42
CA GLU A 465 37.77 -0.07 -14.77
C GLU A 465 38.36 -0.49 -16.11
N ARG A 466 38.25 -1.78 -16.44
CA ARG A 466 38.71 -2.37 -17.69
C ARG A 466 37.61 -2.53 -18.74
N ALA A 467 36.43 -1.95 -18.53
CA ALA A 467 35.34 -2.10 -19.48
C ALA A 467 35.65 -1.36 -20.79
N TYR A 468 35.22 -1.92 -21.92
CA TYR A 468 35.28 -1.23 -23.20
C TYR A 468 34.38 0.00 -23.19
N LEU A 469 33.17 -0.15 -22.66
CA LEU A 469 32.17 0.91 -22.61
C LEU A 469 31.21 0.70 -21.45
N ILE A 470 30.90 1.77 -20.73
CA ILE A 470 29.90 1.81 -19.66
C ILE A 470 28.75 2.69 -20.13
N GLY A 471 27.54 2.14 -20.09
CA GLY A 471 26.29 2.86 -20.30
C GLY A 471 25.64 3.16 -18.97
N TYR A 472 25.19 4.39 -18.75
CA TYR A 472 24.41 4.75 -17.58
C TYR A 472 23.27 5.70 -17.93
N ALA A 473 22.19 5.60 -17.17
CA ALA A 473 21.00 6.41 -17.29
C ALA A 473 20.92 7.33 -16.08
N MET A 474 20.61 8.61 -16.31
CA MET A 474 20.54 9.64 -15.27
C MET A 474 19.19 10.34 -15.32
N GLU A 475 18.63 10.63 -14.15
CA GLU A 475 17.47 11.51 -14.01
C GLU A 475 17.60 12.26 -12.68
N ASN A 476 17.25 13.54 -12.65
CA ASN A 476 17.36 14.40 -11.46
C ASN A 476 18.77 14.40 -10.82
N GLY A 477 19.82 14.30 -11.64
CA GLY A 477 21.22 14.24 -11.20
C GLY A 477 21.65 12.91 -10.56
N MET A 478 20.79 11.89 -10.58
CA MET A 478 21.05 10.57 -9.97
C MET A 478 21.20 9.50 -11.05
N ILE A 479 22.10 8.54 -10.84
CA ILE A 479 22.19 7.36 -11.72
C ILE A 479 21.06 6.40 -11.38
N VAL A 480 20.22 6.09 -12.37
CA VAL A 480 18.99 5.29 -12.21
C VAL A 480 19.08 3.91 -12.87
N GLY A 481 20.08 3.74 -13.74
CA GLY A 481 20.38 2.48 -14.40
C GLY A 481 21.80 2.47 -14.95
N ASN A 482 22.41 1.30 -15.05
CA ASN A 482 23.70 1.11 -15.69
C ASN A 482 23.77 -0.25 -16.40
N SER A 483 24.71 -0.37 -17.32
CA SER A 483 25.09 -1.61 -18.01
C SER A 483 26.48 -1.43 -18.60
N SER A 484 27.21 -2.50 -18.91
CA SER A 484 28.55 -2.37 -19.50
C SER A 484 28.86 -3.43 -20.55
N LEU A 485 29.77 -3.06 -21.45
CA LEU A 485 30.49 -3.96 -22.34
C LEU A 485 31.90 -4.12 -21.75
N LYS A 486 32.18 -5.29 -21.20
CA LYS A 486 33.42 -5.58 -20.47
C LYS A 486 34.35 -6.43 -21.31
N HIS A 487 35.65 -6.28 -21.08
CA HIS A 487 36.61 -7.25 -21.56
C HIS A 487 36.60 -8.47 -20.63
N PRO A 488 36.07 -9.62 -21.08
CA PRO A 488 36.14 -10.84 -20.29
C PRO A 488 37.61 -11.21 -20.02
N ARG A 489 37.88 -11.81 -18.86
CA ARG A 489 39.22 -12.30 -18.52
C ARG A 489 39.65 -13.38 -19.52
N GLU A 490 40.93 -13.40 -19.85
CA GLU A 490 41.47 -14.31 -20.88
C GLU A 490 41.20 -15.79 -20.56
N THR A 491 41.37 -16.19 -19.31
CA THR A 491 41.05 -17.55 -18.83
C THR A 491 39.57 -17.90 -19.01
N PHE A 492 38.67 -16.92 -18.93
CA PHE A 492 37.25 -17.11 -19.17
C PHE A 492 36.95 -17.28 -20.66
N ILE A 493 37.61 -16.50 -21.52
CA ILE A 493 37.51 -16.63 -22.98
C ILE A 493 38.03 -17.99 -23.46
N GLN A 494 39.20 -18.42 -23.00
CA GLN A 494 39.75 -19.74 -23.37
C GLN A 494 38.78 -20.86 -23.02
N ARG A 495 38.17 -20.81 -21.82
CA ARG A 495 37.15 -21.78 -21.42
C ARG A 495 35.92 -21.73 -22.31
N LEU A 496 35.39 -20.53 -22.62
CA LEU A 496 34.25 -20.39 -23.51
C LEU A 496 34.55 -20.91 -24.91
N ASN A 497 35.76 -20.64 -25.43
CA ASN A 497 36.19 -21.13 -26.73
C ASN A 497 36.18 -22.66 -26.78
N THR A 498 36.74 -23.32 -25.75
CA THR A 498 36.75 -24.79 -25.66
C THR A 498 35.34 -25.37 -25.60
N ILE A 499 34.46 -24.76 -24.80
CA ILE A 499 33.09 -25.24 -24.59
C ILE A 499 32.25 -25.10 -25.87
N THR A 500 32.32 -23.94 -26.51
CA THR A 500 31.44 -23.59 -27.62
C THR A 500 32.00 -23.99 -28.99
N GLY A 501 33.32 -24.10 -29.12
CA GLY A 501 34.01 -24.22 -30.40
C GLY A 501 34.12 -22.89 -31.17
N LEU A 502 33.72 -21.76 -30.57
CA LEU A 502 33.76 -20.44 -31.19
C LEU A 502 34.95 -19.63 -30.66
N ASN A 503 35.45 -18.67 -31.45
CA ASN A 503 36.53 -17.79 -31.03
C ASN A 503 35.99 -16.46 -30.47
N PHE A 504 36.03 -16.29 -29.15
CA PHE A 504 35.57 -15.09 -28.45
C PHE A 504 36.65 -14.00 -28.25
N SER A 505 37.85 -14.11 -28.83
CA SER A 505 38.95 -13.17 -28.60
C SER A 505 38.66 -11.72 -29.03
N HIS A 506 37.70 -11.50 -29.94
CA HIS A 506 37.27 -10.17 -30.41
C HIS A 506 35.86 -9.79 -29.90
N PHE A 507 35.50 -10.30 -28.71
CA PHE A 507 34.18 -10.10 -28.13
C PHE A 507 34.27 -9.28 -26.85
N VAL A 508 33.18 -8.57 -26.57
CA VAL A 508 32.92 -7.94 -25.27
C VAL A 508 31.73 -8.61 -24.62
N GLU A 509 31.84 -8.84 -23.31
CA GLU A 509 30.77 -9.40 -22.50
C GLU A 509 29.87 -8.27 -22.02
N ARG A 510 28.59 -8.35 -22.37
CA ARG A 510 27.56 -7.51 -21.79
C ARG A 510 27.18 -8.06 -20.42
N GLY A 511 27.31 -7.22 -19.39
CA GLY A 511 27.02 -7.60 -18.03
C GLY A 511 26.76 -6.40 -17.13
N TYR A 512 26.67 -6.66 -15.82
CA TYR A 512 26.48 -5.64 -14.78
C TYR A 512 25.35 -4.67 -15.07
N THR A 513 24.25 -5.19 -15.62
CA THR A 513 23.05 -4.41 -15.85
C THR A 513 22.30 -4.29 -14.54
N SER A 514 22.22 -3.09 -14.00
CA SER A 514 21.47 -2.79 -12.78
C SER A 514 20.52 -1.62 -13.07
N VAL A 515 19.29 -1.72 -12.60
CA VAL A 515 18.29 -0.65 -12.71
C VAL A 515 17.66 -0.52 -11.34
N ARG A 516 17.62 0.72 -10.84
CA ARG A 516 16.97 1.02 -9.56
C ARG A 516 15.56 0.46 -9.56
N PRO A 517 15.12 -0.17 -8.46
CA PRO A 517 13.83 -0.85 -8.41
C PRO A 517 12.64 0.02 -8.89
N GLU A 518 12.66 1.32 -8.59
CA GLU A 518 11.64 2.31 -8.97
C GLU A 518 11.60 2.62 -10.47
N TYR A 519 12.67 2.35 -11.20
CA TYR A 519 12.80 2.59 -12.64
C TYR A 519 12.60 1.31 -13.48
N ARG A 520 12.33 0.19 -12.83
CA ARG A 520 12.02 -1.06 -13.52
C ARG A 520 10.69 -0.93 -14.27
N ALA A 521 10.56 -1.66 -15.36
CA ALA A 521 9.45 -1.55 -16.32
C ALA A 521 9.35 -0.22 -17.11
N LEU A 522 10.09 0.84 -16.77
CA LEU A 522 10.16 2.10 -17.54
C LEU A 522 11.08 2.04 -18.79
N GLY A 523 11.52 0.84 -19.17
CA GLY A 523 12.34 0.64 -20.37
C GLY A 523 13.82 1.04 -20.26
N VAL A 524 14.29 1.49 -19.09
CA VAL A 524 15.69 1.93 -18.86
C VAL A 524 16.71 0.88 -19.29
N GLY A 525 16.56 -0.34 -18.78
CA GLY A 525 17.46 -1.45 -19.13
C GLY A 525 17.49 -1.70 -20.64
N ALA A 526 16.33 -1.76 -21.30
CA ALA A 526 16.28 -2.02 -22.75
C ALA A 526 16.96 -0.90 -23.56
N ARG A 527 16.79 0.37 -23.18
CA ARG A 527 17.45 1.52 -23.82
C ARG A 527 18.96 1.50 -23.61
N LEU A 528 19.45 1.15 -22.41
CA LEU A 528 20.88 0.96 -22.14
C LEU A 528 21.48 -0.14 -23.02
N LEU A 529 20.85 -1.32 -23.07
CA LEU A 529 21.34 -2.45 -23.87
C LEU A 529 21.36 -2.09 -25.36
N LYS A 530 20.30 -1.48 -25.89
CA LYS A 530 20.24 -1.01 -27.29
C LYS A 530 21.34 0.01 -27.59
N GLY A 531 21.57 0.95 -26.68
CA GLY A 531 22.57 2.00 -26.84
C GLY A 531 24.01 1.49 -26.80
N LEU A 532 24.30 0.50 -25.95
CA LEU A 532 25.57 -0.22 -25.92
C LEU A 532 25.78 -1.04 -27.20
N THR A 533 24.76 -1.79 -27.65
CA THR A 533 24.85 -2.58 -28.88
C THR A 533 25.14 -1.73 -30.11
N LYS A 534 24.51 -0.55 -30.22
CA LYS A 534 24.78 0.41 -31.31
C LYS A 534 26.23 0.92 -31.30
N ARG A 535 26.89 0.91 -30.14
CA ARG A 535 28.23 1.49 -29.90
C ARG A 535 29.31 0.44 -29.66
N ALA A 536 29.04 -0.83 -29.97
CA ALA A 536 30.03 -1.90 -29.85
C ALA A 536 31.24 -1.73 -30.77
N GLY A 537 31.11 -0.90 -31.81
CA GLY A 537 32.16 -0.67 -32.80
C GLY A 537 32.48 -1.97 -33.56
N HIS A 538 33.74 -2.37 -33.53
CA HIS A 538 34.23 -3.59 -34.18
C HIS A 538 34.06 -4.85 -33.31
N TYR A 539 33.63 -4.71 -32.05
CA TYR A 539 33.43 -5.86 -31.17
C TYR A 539 32.07 -6.51 -31.39
N LYS A 540 32.05 -7.85 -31.33
CA LYS A 540 30.82 -8.61 -31.16
C LYS A 540 30.45 -8.67 -29.67
N ILE A 541 29.14 -8.70 -29.38
CA ILE A 541 28.62 -8.74 -28.02
C ILE A 541 28.09 -10.12 -27.71
N PHE A 542 28.41 -10.63 -26.52
CA PHE A 542 27.72 -11.77 -25.93
C PHE A 542 27.25 -11.49 -24.50
N SER A 543 26.39 -12.34 -23.96
CA SER A 543 25.96 -12.33 -22.56
C SER A 543 25.92 -13.74 -22.02
N ILE A 544 26.20 -13.88 -20.72
CA ILE A 544 26.05 -15.14 -20.01
C ILE A 544 24.81 -15.01 -19.13
N ILE A 545 23.83 -15.89 -19.35
CA ILE A 545 22.57 -15.87 -18.62
C ILE A 545 22.33 -17.25 -18.05
N SER A 546 21.99 -17.33 -16.77
CA SER A 546 21.67 -18.61 -16.13
C SER A 546 20.36 -19.17 -16.67
N GLU A 547 20.30 -20.47 -16.92
CA GLU A 547 19.12 -21.09 -17.57
C GLU A 547 17.86 -21.06 -16.68
N ASP A 548 18.02 -20.88 -15.37
CA ASP A 548 16.94 -20.66 -14.40
C ASP A 548 16.42 -19.20 -14.38
N ASN A 549 17.11 -18.26 -15.03
CA ASN A 549 16.78 -16.84 -14.99
C ASN A 549 15.82 -16.45 -16.12
N THR A 550 14.57 -16.88 -15.98
CA THR A 550 13.49 -16.64 -16.94
C THR A 550 13.25 -15.16 -17.24
N ALA A 551 13.43 -14.28 -16.25
CA ALA A 551 13.29 -12.83 -16.42
C ALA A 551 14.33 -12.28 -17.41
N THR A 552 15.59 -12.68 -17.27
CA THR A 552 16.67 -12.22 -18.16
C THR A 552 16.55 -12.84 -19.55
N HIS A 553 16.05 -14.07 -19.67
CA HIS A 553 15.69 -14.66 -20.97
C HIS A 553 14.63 -13.82 -21.71
N LYS A 554 13.55 -13.42 -21.03
CA LYS A 554 12.51 -12.55 -21.62
C LYS A 554 13.11 -11.23 -22.13
N ILE A 555 14.03 -10.63 -21.37
CA ILE A 555 14.73 -9.40 -21.78
C ILE A 555 15.62 -9.67 -23.01
N ALA A 556 16.39 -10.76 -23.03
CA ALA A 556 17.25 -11.12 -24.15
C ALA A 556 16.43 -11.31 -25.43
N ILE A 557 15.34 -12.08 -25.37
CA ILE A 557 14.44 -12.33 -26.51
C ILE A 557 13.81 -11.02 -27.00
N LYS A 558 13.31 -10.17 -26.08
CA LYS A 558 12.75 -8.85 -26.44
C LYS A 558 13.77 -7.95 -27.15
N ASN A 559 15.06 -8.12 -26.87
CA ASN A 559 16.16 -7.40 -27.52
C ASN A 559 16.77 -8.16 -28.70
N LYS A 560 16.01 -9.09 -29.34
CA LYS A 560 16.45 -9.88 -30.49
C LYS A 560 17.80 -10.56 -30.26
N THR A 561 18.01 -11.09 -29.06
CA THR A 561 19.20 -11.86 -28.70
C THR A 561 18.86 -13.34 -28.75
N LYS A 562 19.69 -14.15 -29.41
CA LYS A 562 19.54 -15.62 -29.51
C LYS A 562 20.53 -16.34 -28.61
N LYS A 563 20.09 -17.45 -28.03
CA LYS A 563 20.97 -18.40 -27.34
C LYS A 563 21.73 -19.21 -28.38
N ILE A 564 23.06 -19.23 -28.28
CA ILE A 564 23.95 -19.89 -29.25
C ILE A 564 24.69 -21.10 -28.67
N ALA A 565 24.75 -21.22 -27.35
CA ALA A 565 25.32 -22.36 -26.66
C ALA A 565 24.79 -22.47 -25.22
N VAL A 566 24.84 -23.67 -24.65
CA VAL A 566 24.59 -23.92 -23.22
C VAL A 566 25.76 -24.71 -22.64
N TYR A 567 26.15 -24.40 -21.40
CA TYR A 567 27.16 -25.17 -20.69
C TYR A 567 26.90 -25.22 -19.18
N TYR A 568 27.43 -26.24 -18.52
CA TYR A 568 27.39 -26.32 -17.06
C TYR A 568 28.59 -25.58 -16.45
N SER A 569 28.31 -24.65 -15.54
CA SER A 569 29.35 -23.92 -14.82
C SER A 569 29.53 -24.50 -13.42
N GLU A 570 30.61 -25.27 -13.22
CA GLU A 570 30.99 -25.77 -11.88
C GLU A 570 31.06 -24.67 -10.83
N LYS A 571 31.60 -23.49 -11.19
CA LYS A 571 31.67 -22.34 -10.27
C LYS A 571 30.29 -21.86 -9.83
N ALA A 572 29.30 -21.90 -10.72
CA ALA A 572 27.95 -21.43 -10.43
C ALA A 572 27.00 -22.54 -9.96
N GLY A 573 27.41 -23.81 -10.05
CA GLY A 573 26.58 -24.98 -9.77
C GLY A 573 25.35 -25.10 -10.67
N LYS A 574 25.37 -24.53 -11.89
CA LYS A 574 24.20 -24.51 -12.78
C LYS A 574 24.52 -24.33 -14.26
N LYS A 575 23.52 -24.61 -15.10
CA LYS A 575 23.57 -24.39 -16.55
C LYS A 575 23.49 -22.90 -16.89
N LEU A 576 24.39 -22.46 -17.76
CA LEU A 576 24.47 -21.10 -18.28
C LEU A 576 24.35 -21.13 -19.81
N GLY A 577 23.54 -20.24 -20.36
CA GLY A 577 23.44 -19.97 -21.77
C GLY A 577 24.37 -18.84 -22.21
N VAL A 578 24.95 -18.98 -23.41
CA VAL A 578 25.65 -17.91 -24.12
C VAL A 578 24.67 -17.30 -25.13
N TRP A 579 24.48 -15.99 -25.03
CA TRP A 579 23.47 -15.26 -25.79
C TRP A 579 24.10 -14.12 -26.60
N MET A 580 23.68 -13.94 -27.85
CA MET A 580 24.20 -12.91 -28.76
C MET A 580 23.10 -12.15 -29.50
N PRO A 581 23.26 -10.83 -29.76
CA PRO A 581 22.34 -10.11 -30.63
C PRO A 581 22.29 -10.78 -32.01
N GLU A 582 21.08 -11.02 -32.52
CA GLU A 582 20.86 -11.80 -33.74
C GLU A 582 21.64 -11.25 -34.95
N GLN A 583 21.72 -9.94 -35.08
CA GLN A 583 22.47 -9.28 -36.15
C GLN A 583 23.99 -9.43 -36.07
N MET A 584 24.54 -9.94 -34.96
CA MET A 584 25.99 -10.16 -34.76
C MET A 584 26.40 -11.63 -34.90
N ILE A 585 25.45 -12.51 -35.18
CA ILE A 585 25.67 -13.95 -35.36
C ILE A 585 26.03 -14.23 -36.82
N ASP A 586 27.15 -14.90 -37.08
CA ASP A 586 27.52 -15.27 -38.44
C ASP A 586 26.65 -16.41 -38.95
N LYS A 587 26.28 -16.36 -40.23
CA LYS A 587 25.42 -17.38 -40.87
C LYS A 587 26.02 -18.79 -40.85
N ASN A 588 27.34 -18.89 -40.74
CA ASN A 588 28.08 -20.15 -40.83
C ASN A 588 28.35 -20.79 -39.47
N TRP A 589 27.79 -20.25 -38.38
CA TRP A 589 27.99 -20.82 -37.05
C TRP A 589 27.00 -21.96 -36.79
N GLU A 590 27.54 -23.12 -36.45
CA GLU A 590 26.77 -24.25 -35.95
C GLU A 590 26.62 -24.15 -34.42
N PHE A 591 25.39 -24.09 -33.93
CA PHE A 591 25.12 -23.88 -32.51
C PHE A 591 25.02 -25.21 -31.74
N LYS A 592 25.65 -25.26 -30.57
CA LYS A 592 25.54 -26.37 -29.61
C LYS A 592 24.55 -26.00 -28.50
N ILE A 593 23.27 -26.00 -28.82
CA ILE A 593 22.18 -25.57 -27.91
C ILE A 593 21.75 -26.69 -26.98
#